data_AF-Q2JV11-F1
#
_entry.id   AF-Q2JV11-F1
#
_cell.length_a   1.000
_cell.length_b   1.000
_cell.length_c   1.000
_cell.angle_alpha   90.00
_cell.angle_beta   90.00
_cell.angle_gamma   90.00
#
_symmetry.space_group_name_H-M   'P 1'
#
loop_
_entity.id
_entity.type
_entity.pdbx_description
1 polymer ?
#
loop_
_entity_poly.entity_id
_entity_poly.type
_entity_poly.pdbx_seq_one_letter_code
_entity_poly.pdbx_strand_id
1 'polypeptide(L)'
;MASSPERIVMIGVAGDSGCGKSTFLRRLGDLFGRDLITTICLDDYHSLDRYQRKEKGITALDPRANNFDLMYEQAKALKNGQSVMKPIYNHETGLIDPPERVDPSPIIVLEGLHPMYDERVRELLDFKVYLDLAPEIKIAWKVKRDMAERGHTYEDVLRSIEARRPDFEAYVDVQKRYADVVIEVLPTKLLPELDPEHKVLRVRMIQREGVRYFDHVYLFDEGSTIDWIPCGKKLTCSYPGIRLHYGPSTYFDQPVSVLEIDGTFDKLEEVIYIENHLSNLSTRYYGELTELLRKHPEYPGSRNGSGLIQVIVGLKLRALYEKIQAEAKELAVAS
;
A
#
# COMPACT_ATOMS: atom_id res chain seq x y z
N MET A 1 30.35 12.14 21.06
CA MET A 1 28.90 12.08 21.31
C MET A 1 28.38 10.92 20.49
N ALA A 2 28.23 9.74 21.10
CA ALA A 2 27.61 8.62 20.41
C ALA A 2 26.14 8.98 20.25
N SER A 3 25.69 9.25 19.02
CA SER A 3 24.27 9.41 18.72
C SER A 3 23.55 8.17 19.22
N SER A 4 22.51 8.35 20.05
CA SER A 4 21.57 7.29 20.40
C SER A 4 21.19 6.50 19.13
N PRO A 5 21.24 5.16 19.12
CA PRO A 5 20.94 4.42 17.89
C PRO A 5 19.48 4.66 17.52
N GLU A 6 19.24 5.44 16.46
CA GLU A 6 17.92 5.54 15.86
C GLU A 6 17.51 4.12 15.43
N ARG A 7 16.37 3.67 15.94
CA ARG A 7 15.87 2.33 15.63
C ARG A 7 15.33 2.34 14.21
N ILE A 8 15.90 1.54 13.32
CA ILE A 8 15.42 1.45 11.93
C ILE A 8 14.03 0.81 11.92
N VAL A 9 13.09 1.48 11.26
CA VAL A 9 11.71 1.01 11.08
C VAL A 9 11.57 0.40 9.69
N MET A 10 11.12 -0.84 9.63
CA MET A 10 10.94 -1.56 8.37
C MET A 10 9.46 -1.76 8.04
N ILE A 11 9.06 -1.39 6.84
CA ILE A 11 7.67 -1.45 6.36
C ILE A 11 7.59 -2.39 5.15
N GLY A 12 6.64 -3.32 5.15
CA GLY A 12 6.35 -4.16 3.99
C GLY A 12 5.16 -3.62 3.20
N VAL A 13 5.28 -3.50 1.88
CA VAL A 13 4.21 -3.04 0.99
C VAL A 13 3.99 -4.09 -0.11
N ALA A 14 2.96 -4.93 0.08
CA ALA A 14 2.59 -5.94 -0.91
C ALA A 14 1.57 -5.41 -1.91
N GLY A 15 1.61 -5.98 -3.11
CA GLY A 15 0.55 -5.87 -4.10
C GLY A 15 1.03 -6.30 -5.49
N ASP A 16 0.11 -6.60 -6.40
CA ASP A 16 0.49 -6.95 -7.77
C ASP A 16 0.96 -5.72 -8.57
N SER A 17 1.56 -5.95 -9.72
CA SER A 17 1.87 -4.90 -10.69
C SER A 17 0.61 -4.10 -11.05
N GLY A 18 0.70 -2.78 -10.98
CA GLY A 18 -0.37 -1.86 -11.34
C GLY A 18 -1.39 -1.54 -10.24
N CYS A 19 -1.28 -2.09 -9.03
CA CYS A 19 -2.22 -1.77 -7.93
C CYS A 19 -1.96 -0.42 -7.24
N GLY A 20 -0.96 0.35 -7.68
CA GLY A 20 -0.67 1.69 -7.17
C GLY A 20 0.47 1.78 -6.15
N LYS A 21 1.28 0.72 -5.94
CA LYS A 21 2.46 0.74 -5.06
C LYS A 21 3.36 1.95 -5.29
N SER A 22 3.78 2.21 -6.53
CA SER A 22 4.65 3.35 -6.85
C SER A 22 4.01 4.71 -6.53
N THR A 23 2.68 4.82 -6.59
CA THR A 23 1.97 6.05 -6.18
C THR A 23 1.92 6.16 -4.66
N PHE A 24 1.64 5.05 -3.96
CA PHE A 24 1.66 5.01 -2.51
C PHE A 24 3.05 5.36 -1.95
N LEU A 25 4.12 4.77 -2.49
CA LEU A 25 5.50 5.03 -2.09
C LEU A 25 5.93 6.49 -2.34
N ARG A 26 5.48 7.09 -3.45
CA ARG A 26 5.68 8.53 -3.70
C ARG A 26 5.01 9.38 -2.62
N ARG A 27 3.75 9.08 -2.26
CA ARG A 27 3.03 9.78 -1.19
C ARG A 27 3.73 9.62 0.17
N LEU A 28 4.31 8.45 0.46
CA LEU A 28 5.13 8.25 1.66
C LEU A 28 6.40 9.12 1.61
N GLY A 29 7.12 9.15 0.48
CA GLY A 29 8.28 10.01 0.30
C GLY A 29 7.95 11.50 0.46
N ASP A 30 6.76 11.93 0.02
CA ASP A 30 6.28 13.31 0.17
C ASP A 30 5.97 13.68 1.63
N LEU A 31 5.68 12.69 2.48
CA LEU A 31 5.35 12.84 3.90
C LEU A 31 6.58 12.77 4.81
N PHE A 32 7.45 11.78 4.59
CA PHE A 32 8.64 11.55 5.42
C PHE A 32 9.86 12.38 4.97
N GLY A 33 9.88 12.81 3.71
CA GLY A 33 11.09 13.35 3.09
C GLY A 33 11.94 12.23 2.50
N ARG A 34 12.52 12.48 1.32
CA ARG A 34 13.25 11.45 0.54
C ARG A 34 14.54 10.99 1.21
N ASP A 35 15.10 11.79 2.11
CA ASP A 35 16.37 11.48 2.78
C ASP A 35 16.21 10.49 3.94
N LEU A 36 14.98 10.34 4.47
CA LEU A 36 14.70 9.45 5.62
C LEU A 36 14.21 8.07 5.20
N ILE A 37 13.90 7.86 3.92
CA ILE A 37 13.23 6.65 3.43
C ILE A 37 14.01 6.00 2.29
N THR A 38 14.36 4.73 2.45
CA THR A 38 14.90 3.89 1.37
C THR A 38 13.85 2.88 0.96
N THR A 39 13.51 2.85 -0.34
CA THR A 39 12.61 1.85 -0.90
C THR A 39 13.43 0.78 -1.62
N ILE A 40 13.15 -0.49 -1.36
CA ILE A 40 13.79 -1.64 -1.98
C ILE A 40 12.71 -2.43 -2.73
N CYS A 41 12.90 -2.57 -4.05
CA CYS A 41 12.07 -3.40 -4.90
C CYS A 41 12.44 -4.87 -4.69
N LEU A 42 11.46 -5.71 -4.34
CA LEU A 42 11.73 -7.12 -4.06
C LEU A 42 11.97 -7.96 -5.32
N ASP A 43 11.68 -7.43 -6.51
CA ASP A 43 12.07 -8.05 -7.78
C ASP A 43 13.60 -8.16 -7.91
N ASP A 44 14.37 -7.33 -7.19
CA ASP A 44 15.83 -7.43 -7.13
C ASP A 44 16.30 -8.78 -6.56
N TYR A 45 15.48 -9.41 -5.71
CA TYR A 45 15.76 -10.72 -5.12
C TYR A 45 15.27 -11.88 -5.97
N HIS A 46 14.97 -11.68 -7.26
CA HIS A 46 14.73 -12.80 -8.16
C HIS A 46 15.93 -13.76 -8.18
N SER A 47 15.67 -15.06 -8.01
CA SER A 47 16.67 -16.12 -8.19
C SER A 47 16.84 -16.52 -9.65
N LEU A 48 15.89 -16.13 -10.50
CA LEU A 48 15.83 -16.45 -11.92
C LEU A 48 15.51 -15.21 -12.74
N ASP A 49 16.26 -14.97 -13.79
CA ASP A 49 15.99 -13.90 -14.75
C ASP A 49 14.75 -14.20 -15.64
N ARG A 50 14.35 -13.24 -16.48
CA ARG A 50 13.16 -13.38 -17.34
C ARG A 50 13.23 -14.58 -18.28
N TYR A 51 14.41 -14.89 -18.82
CA TYR A 51 14.62 -15.96 -19.79
C TYR A 51 14.60 -17.33 -19.09
N GLN A 52 15.27 -17.43 -17.94
CA GLN A 52 15.29 -18.64 -17.12
C GLN A 52 13.89 -19.00 -16.60
N ARG A 53 13.10 -18.00 -16.17
CA ARG A 53 11.69 -18.22 -15.77
C ARG A 53 10.85 -18.74 -16.94
N LYS A 54 11.05 -18.20 -18.14
CA LYS A 54 10.37 -18.65 -19.36
C LYS A 54 10.75 -20.09 -19.73
N GLU A 55 12.03 -20.45 -19.65
CA GLU A 55 12.53 -21.80 -19.91
C GLU A 55 11.93 -22.82 -18.93
N LYS A 56 11.84 -22.47 -17.65
CA LYS A 56 11.27 -23.32 -16.60
C LYS A 56 9.75 -23.32 -16.54
N GLY A 57 9.08 -22.45 -17.31
CA GLY A 57 7.62 -22.31 -17.29
C GLY A 57 7.06 -21.82 -15.95
N ILE A 58 7.82 -21.01 -15.20
CA ILE A 58 7.39 -20.45 -13.92
C ILE A 58 7.23 -18.93 -14.01
N THR A 59 6.29 -18.39 -13.25
CA THR A 59 6.07 -16.95 -13.20
C THR A 59 6.97 -16.29 -12.14
N ALA A 60 7.04 -14.96 -12.13
CA ALA A 60 7.70 -14.22 -11.05
C ALA A 60 6.96 -14.33 -9.71
N LEU A 61 5.69 -14.75 -9.73
CA LEU A 61 4.86 -14.91 -8.53
C LEU A 61 5.21 -16.21 -7.79
N ASP A 62 5.77 -17.18 -8.50
CA ASP A 62 6.20 -18.45 -7.94
C ASP A 62 7.37 -18.21 -6.96
N PRO A 63 7.29 -18.71 -5.72
CA PRO A 63 8.36 -18.60 -4.74
C PRO A 63 9.71 -19.13 -5.25
N ARG A 64 9.71 -20.12 -6.15
CA ARG A 64 10.92 -20.70 -6.74
C ARG A 64 11.69 -19.71 -7.62
N ALA A 65 11.06 -18.62 -8.06
CA ALA A 65 11.68 -17.54 -8.82
C ALA A 65 12.33 -16.47 -7.93
N ASN A 66 12.27 -16.60 -6.60
CA ASN A 66 12.71 -15.61 -5.63
C ASN A 66 13.71 -16.22 -4.64
N ASN A 67 14.70 -15.43 -4.22
CA ASN A 67 15.71 -15.81 -3.23
C ASN A 67 15.36 -15.20 -1.86
N PHE A 68 14.52 -15.89 -1.10
CA PHE A 68 14.08 -15.44 0.22
C PHE A 68 15.19 -15.48 1.27
N ASP A 69 16.20 -16.33 1.11
CA ASP A 69 17.34 -16.38 2.02
C ASP A 69 18.16 -15.09 1.93
N LEU A 70 18.53 -14.68 0.71
CA LEU A 70 19.24 -13.42 0.48
C LEU A 70 18.39 -12.20 0.90
N MET A 71 17.09 -12.24 0.62
CA MET A 71 16.15 -11.19 1.05
C MET A 71 16.14 -11.04 2.58
N TYR A 72 16.03 -12.14 3.32
CA TYR A 72 16.05 -12.14 4.78
C TYR A 72 17.39 -11.65 5.33
N GLU A 73 18.51 -12.17 4.83
CA GLU A 73 19.85 -11.78 5.29
C GLU A 73 20.09 -10.29 5.12
N GLN A 74 19.76 -9.75 3.95
CA GLN A 74 19.97 -8.33 3.66
C GLN A 74 18.99 -7.42 4.38
N ALA A 75 17.71 -7.79 4.48
CA ALA A 75 16.74 -7.05 5.29
C ALA A 75 17.19 -7.00 6.76
N LYS A 76 17.64 -8.13 7.32
CA LYS A 76 18.13 -8.19 8.70
C LYS A 76 19.37 -7.32 8.90
N ALA A 77 20.34 -7.38 7.98
CA ALA A 77 21.55 -6.56 8.03
C ALA A 77 21.19 -5.07 8.02
N LEU A 78 20.31 -4.65 7.11
CA LEU A 78 19.82 -3.27 7.02
C LEU A 78 19.11 -2.84 8.30
N LYS A 79 18.22 -3.67 8.86
CA LYS A 79 17.53 -3.36 10.13
C LYS A 79 18.49 -3.20 11.31
N ASN A 80 19.66 -3.84 11.24
CA ASN A 80 20.74 -3.72 12.22
C ASN A 80 21.73 -2.58 11.90
N GLY A 81 21.43 -1.71 10.94
CA GLY A 81 22.29 -0.58 10.59
C GLY A 81 23.52 -0.97 9.77
N GLN A 82 23.48 -2.09 9.04
CA GLN A 82 24.58 -2.57 8.20
C GLN A 82 24.24 -2.40 6.72
N SER A 83 25.17 -1.82 5.95
CA SER A 83 25.03 -1.71 4.50
C SER A 83 25.09 -3.07 3.81
N VAL A 84 24.41 -3.20 2.67
CA VAL A 84 24.35 -4.44 1.88
C VAL A 84 24.72 -4.20 0.43
N MET A 85 25.18 -5.25 -0.26
CA MET A 85 25.34 -5.26 -1.72
C MET A 85 24.12 -5.96 -2.33
N LYS A 86 23.09 -5.19 -2.64
CA LYS A 86 21.81 -5.68 -3.15
C LYS A 86 21.92 -5.91 -4.67
N PRO A 87 21.51 -7.07 -5.22
CA PRO A 87 21.37 -7.23 -6.67
C PRO A 87 20.43 -6.18 -7.29
N ILE A 88 20.49 -6.04 -8.62
CA ILE A 88 19.56 -5.19 -9.36
C ILE A 88 18.85 -6.06 -10.39
N TYR A 89 17.53 -6.11 -10.37
CA TYR A 89 16.76 -6.71 -11.45
C TYR A 89 16.35 -5.66 -12.46
N ASN A 90 16.91 -5.76 -13.67
CA ASN A 90 16.69 -4.77 -14.71
C ASN A 90 15.43 -5.11 -15.51
N HIS A 91 14.38 -4.28 -15.37
CA HIS A 91 13.11 -4.50 -16.06
C HIS A 91 13.17 -4.28 -17.57
N GLU A 92 14.17 -3.58 -18.10
CA GLU A 92 14.34 -3.38 -19.55
C GLU A 92 14.94 -4.64 -20.18
N THR A 93 16.09 -5.08 -19.68
CA THR A 93 16.83 -6.25 -20.22
C THR A 93 16.23 -7.58 -19.77
N GLY A 94 15.56 -7.60 -18.62
CA GLY A 94 15.06 -8.79 -17.95
C GLY A 94 16.15 -9.62 -17.27
N LEU A 95 17.32 -9.04 -17.01
CA LEU A 95 18.50 -9.69 -16.42
C LEU A 95 18.72 -9.23 -14.97
N ILE A 96 19.57 -9.98 -14.25
CA ILE A 96 20.07 -9.60 -12.93
C ILE A 96 21.44 -8.92 -13.13
N ASP A 97 21.48 -7.62 -12.92
CA ASP A 97 22.65 -6.76 -13.06
C ASP A 97 23.55 -6.85 -11.81
N PRO A 98 24.82 -6.40 -11.89
CA PRO A 98 25.73 -6.36 -10.74
C PRO A 98 25.13 -5.60 -9.55
N PRO A 99 25.47 -6.00 -8.31
CA PRO A 99 24.85 -5.44 -7.12
C PRO A 99 25.26 -3.98 -6.87
N GLU A 100 24.36 -3.22 -6.26
CA GLU A 100 24.59 -1.88 -5.74
C GLU A 100 24.70 -1.87 -4.22
N ARG A 101 25.42 -0.88 -3.70
CA ARG A 101 25.49 -0.63 -2.26
C ARG A 101 24.22 0.08 -1.80
N VAL A 102 23.57 -0.48 -0.78
CA VAL A 102 22.46 0.17 -0.08
C VAL A 102 22.89 0.40 1.37
N ASP A 103 22.89 1.67 1.79
CA ASP A 103 23.12 2.05 3.17
C ASP A 103 21.78 2.10 3.94
N PRO A 104 21.78 1.79 5.25
CA PRO A 104 20.57 1.85 6.07
C PRO A 104 20.06 3.28 6.20
N SER A 105 18.74 3.45 6.16
CA SER A 105 18.03 4.69 6.47
C SER A 105 17.08 4.49 7.66
N PRO A 106 16.60 5.58 8.29
CA PRO A 106 15.68 5.48 9.42
C PRO A 106 14.40 4.70 9.09
N ILE A 107 13.93 4.76 7.84
CA ILE A 107 12.76 4.02 7.35
C ILE A 107 13.13 3.23 6.10
N ILE A 108 12.96 1.91 6.16
CA ILE A 108 13.20 1.02 5.02
C ILE A 108 11.87 0.42 4.58
N VAL A 109 11.55 0.56 3.29
CA VAL A 109 10.34 -0.03 2.70
C VAL A 109 10.71 -1.17 1.77
N LEU A 110 10.24 -2.38 2.07
CA LEU A 110 10.31 -3.54 1.20
C LEU A 110 9.02 -3.62 0.39
N GLU A 111 9.10 -3.35 -0.91
CA GLU A 111 7.92 -3.31 -1.79
C GLU A 111 7.99 -4.39 -2.86
N GLY A 112 6.88 -5.08 -3.13
CA GLY A 112 6.82 -6.01 -4.24
C GLY A 112 5.73 -7.06 -4.08
N LEU A 113 5.96 -8.22 -4.70
CA LEU A 113 5.01 -9.34 -4.68
C LEU A 113 5.03 -10.11 -3.35
N HIS A 114 6.17 -10.21 -2.65
CA HIS A 114 6.36 -11.15 -1.54
C HIS A 114 6.93 -10.59 -0.22
N PRO A 115 6.68 -9.34 0.20
CA PRO A 115 7.28 -8.80 1.43
C PRO A 115 6.84 -9.52 2.71
N MET A 116 5.71 -10.23 2.68
CA MET A 116 5.14 -10.93 3.84
C MET A 116 5.06 -12.45 3.63
N TYR A 117 5.62 -12.96 2.53
CA TYR A 117 5.55 -14.38 2.17
C TYR A 117 6.39 -15.24 3.11
N ASP A 118 7.69 -14.94 3.22
CA ASP A 118 8.61 -15.62 4.14
C ASP A 118 8.41 -15.11 5.57
N GLU A 119 8.23 -16.04 6.52
CA GLU A 119 7.98 -15.73 7.92
C GLU A 119 9.14 -14.94 8.56
N ARG A 120 10.39 -15.27 8.21
CA ARG A 120 11.57 -14.62 8.77
C ARG A 120 11.65 -13.16 8.35
N VAL A 121 11.29 -12.85 7.10
CA VAL A 121 11.19 -11.47 6.61
C VAL A 121 10.03 -10.76 7.29
N ARG A 122 8.88 -11.43 7.42
CA ARG A 122 7.67 -10.89 8.05
C ARG A 122 7.91 -10.44 9.50
N GLU A 123 8.69 -11.19 10.27
CA GLU A 123 9.07 -10.86 11.64
C GLU A 123 9.97 -9.61 11.73
N LEU A 124 10.67 -9.24 10.66
CA LEU A 124 11.45 -8.01 10.59
C LEU A 124 10.59 -6.78 10.30
N LEU A 125 9.32 -6.92 9.91
CA LEU A 125 8.47 -5.79 9.53
C LEU A 125 7.76 -5.20 10.75
N ASP A 126 7.99 -3.91 11.01
CA ASP A 126 7.31 -3.15 12.06
C ASP A 126 5.89 -2.72 11.62
N PHE A 127 5.63 -2.60 10.32
CA PHE A 127 4.28 -2.39 9.77
C PHE A 127 4.10 -3.00 8.39
N LYS A 128 2.90 -3.48 8.09
CA LYS A 128 2.58 -4.30 6.91
C LYS A 128 1.35 -3.75 6.18
N VAL A 129 1.54 -3.35 4.92
CA VAL A 129 0.47 -2.82 4.04
C VAL A 129 0.27 -3.76 2.87
N TYR A 130 -0.98 -4.06 2.54
CA TYR A 130 -1.35 -4.76 1.31
C TYR A 130 -2.24 -3.87 0.45
N LEU A 131 -1.87 -3.67 -0.82
CA LEU A 131 -2.68 -2.99 -1.81
C LEU A 131 -3.43 -4.02 -2.67
N ASP A 132 -4.73 -4.14 -2.41
CA ASP A 132 -5.62 -5.07 -3.07
C ASP A 132 -6.45 -4.39 -4.16
N LEU A 133 -6.49 -5.01 -5.33
CA LEU A 133 -7.20 -4.49 -6.48
C LEU A 133 -8.13 -5.57 -7.00
N ALA A 134 -9.43 -5.29 -7.01
CA ALA A 134 -10.42 -6.20 -7.55
C ALA A 134 -10.08 -6.59 -9.00
N PRO A 135 -10.31 -7.86 -9.41
CA PRO A 135 -9.99 -8.34 -10.75
C PRO A 135 -10.56 -7.44 -11.86
N GLU A 136 -11.79 -6.95 -11.72
CA GLU A 136 -12.48 -6.11 -12.69
C GLU A 136 -11.78 -4.75 -12.87
N ILE A 137 -11.35 -4.13 -11.77
CA ILE A 137 -10.58 -2.88 -11.79
C ILE A 137 -9.21 -3.10 -12.44
N LYS A 138 -8.54 -4.20 -12.07
CA LYS A 138 -7.25 -4.58 -12.62
C LYS A 138 -7.31 -4.80 -14.12
N ILE A 139 -8.37 -5.45 -14.62
CA ILE A 139 -8.63 -5.61 -16.05
C ILE A 139 -8.82 -4.24 -16.69
N ALA A 140 -9.74 -3.42 -16.17
CA ALA A 140 -10.03 -2.10 -16.75
C ALA A 140 -8.78 -1.21 -16.85
N TRP A 141 -7.96 -1.16 -15.80
CA TRP A 141 -6.73 -0.37 -15.78
C TRP A 141 -5.64 -0.92 -16.71
N LYS A 142 -5.46 -2.25 -16.76
CA LYS A 142 -4.51 -2.87 -17.69
C LYS A 142 -4.93 -2.69 -19.14
N VAL A 143 -6.20 -2.87 -19.46
CA VAL A 143 -6.75 -2.65 -20.80
C VAL A 143 -6.52 -1.20 -21.22
N LYS A 144 -6.87 -0.24 -20.37
CA LYS A 144 -6.67 1.20 -20.67
C LYS A 144 -5.20 1.55 -20.92
N ARG A 145 -4.28 0.99 -20.14
CA ARG A 145 -2.83 1.23 -20.28
C ARG A 145 -2.25 0.51 -21.50
N ASP A 146 -2.50 -0.78 -21.63
CA ASP A 146 -1.83 -1.66 -22.61
C ASP A 146 -2.41 -1.49 -24.03
N MET A 147 -3.70 -1.12 -24.16
CA MET A 147 -4.27 -0.73 -25.46
C MET A 147 -3.74 0.64 -25.93
N ALA A 148 -3.53 1.59 -25.01
CA ALA A 148 -3.03 2.92 -25.35
C ALA A 148 -1.54 2.91 -25.75
N GLU A 149 -0.74 2.00 -25.18
CA GLU A 149 0.73 2.04 -25.32
C GLU A 149 1.32 0.93 -26.19
N ARG A 150 0.65 -0.23 -26.38
CA ARG A 150 1.30 -1.44 -26.93
C ARG A 150 0.49 -2.25 -27.95
N GLY A 151 -0.70 -1.79 -28.35
CA GLY A 151 -1.50 -2.45 -29.39
C GLY A 151 -1.99 -3.87 -29.04
N HIS A 152 -2.01 -4.23 -27.75
CA HIS A 152 -2.55 -5.51 -27.30
C HIS A 152 -4.09 -5.54 -27.41
N THR A 153 -4.64 -6.71 -27.72
CA THR A 153 -6.11 -6.88 -27.72
C THR A 153 -6.63 -7.06 -26.29
N TYR A 154 -7.90 -6.75 -26.08
CA TYR A 154 -8.59 -7.01 -24.80
C TYR A 154 -8.47 -8.49 -24.38
N GLU A 155 -8.56 -9.41 -25.34
CA GLU A 155 -8.42 -10.86 -25.12
C GLU A 155 -7.03 -11.26 -24.64
N ASP A 156 -5.97 -10.63 -25.15
CA ASP A 156 -4.60 -10.90 -24.71
C ASP A 156 -4.38 -10.49 -23.25
N VAL A 157 -4.93 -9.34 -22.86
CA VAL A 157 -4.85 -8.85 -21.48
C VAL A 157 -5.60 -9.78 -20.53
N LEU A 158 -6.81 -10.21 -20.88
CA LEU A 158 -7.58 -11.17 -20.10
C LEU A 158 -6.85 -12.50 -19.96
N ARG A 159 -6.34 -13.05 -21.07
CA ARG A 159 -5.61 -14.33 -21.06
C ARG A 159 -4.36 -14.25 -20.18
N SER A 160 -3.65 -13.12 -20.19
CA SER A 160 -2.49 -12.89 -19.33
C SER A 160 -2.85 -12.84 -17.85
N ILE A 161 -3.99 -12.23 -17.50
CA ILE A 161 -4.47 -12.16 -16.11
C ILE A 161 -4.90 -13.55 -15.63
N GLU A 162 -5.70 -14.26 -16.42
CA GLU A 162 -6.20 -15.60 -16.07
C GLU A 162 -5.06 -16.60 -15.92
N ALA A 163 -4.06 -16.56 -16.81
CA ALA A 163 -2.88 -17.44 -16.74
C ALA A 163 -2.06 -17.22 -15.46
N ARG A 164 -2.09 -16.01 -14.87
CA ARG A 164 -1.39 -15.66 -13.63
C ARG A 164 -2.23 -15.85 -12.37
N ARG A 165 -3.54 -16.08 -12.51
CA ARG A 165 -4.48 -16.15 -11.38
C ARG A 165 -4.15 -17.27 -10.39
N PRO A 166 -3.82 -18.51 -10.81
CA PRO A 166 -3.47 -19.57 -9.88
C PRO A 166 -2.28 -19.22 -8.97
N ASP A 167 -1.19 -18.72 -9.55
CA ASP A 167 -0.01 -18.32 -8.77
C ASP A 167 -0.29 -17.08 -7.89
N PHE A 168 -1.13 -16.16 -8.35
CA PHE A 168 -1.54 -15.01 -7.56
C PHE A 168 -2.32 -15.43 -6.31
N GLU A 169 -3.35 -16.26 -6.48
CA GLU A 169 -4.16 -16.78 -5.38
C GLU A 169 -3.32 -17.63 -4.41
N ALA A 170 -2.36 -18.41 -4.92
CA ALA A 170 -1.53 -19.29 -4.10
C ALA A 170 -0.44 -18.55 -3.30
N TYR A 171 0.19 -17.53 -3.88
CA TYR A 171 1.45 -16.98 -3.34
C TYR A 171 1.39 -15.49 -2.99
N VAL A 172 0.50 -14.72 -3.62
CA VAL A 172 0.41 -13.26 -3.41
C VAL A 172 -0.78 -12.92 -2.53
N ASP A 173 -1.98 -13.38 -2.87
CA ASP A 173 -3.23 -13.03 -2.20
C ASP A 173 -3.25 -13.46 -0.72
N VAL A 174 -2.67 -14.62 -0.43
CA VAL A 174 -2.54 -15.18 0.93
C VAL A 174 -1.85 -14.25 1.92
N GLN A 175 -1.05 -13.28 1.45
CA GLN A 175 -0.32 -12.35 2.31
C GLN A 175 -1.24 -11.30 2.97
N LYS A 176 -2.47 -11.09 2.48
CA LYS A 176 -3.47 -10.20 3.08
C LYS A 176 -3.72 -10.49 4.55
N ARG A 177 -3.65 -11.76 4.95
CA ARG A 177 -3.86 -12.20 6.34
C ARG A 177 -2.79 -11.71 7.33
N TYR A 178 -1.63 -11.28 6.82
CA TYR A 178 -0.53 -10.79 7.64
C TYR A 178 -0.46 -9.26 7.68
N ALA A 179 -1.19 -8.57 6.81
CA ALA A 179 -1.19 -7.12 6.76
C ALA A 179 -1.83 -6.51 8.00
N ASP A 180 -1.25 -5.38 8.44
CA ASP A 180 -1.81 -4.53 9.47
C ASP A 180 -2.89 -3.61 8.86
N VAL A 181 -2.70 -3.22 7.59
CA VAL A 181 -3.71 -2.52 6.78
C VAL A 181 -3.81 -3.11 5.38
N VAL A 182 -5.05 -3.36 4.93
CA VAL A 182 -5.36 -3.64 3.52
C VAL A 182 -6.10 -2.46 2.92
N ILE A 183 -5.60 -1.93 1.81
CA ILE A 183 -6.30 -0.96 0.96
C ILE A 183 -6.91 -1.73 -0.20
N GLU A 184 -8.21 -1.97 -0.16
CA GLU A 184 -8.95 -2.74 -1.15
C GLU A 184 -9.74 -1.80 -2.08
N VAL A 185 -9.44 -1.86 -3.38
CA VAL A 185 -10.07 -1.04 -4.41
C VAL A 185 -11.05 -1.89 -5.22
N LEU A 186 -12.32 -1.50 -5.20
CA LEU A 186 -13.47 -2.20 -5.75
C LEU A 186 -14.24 -1.30 -6.74
N PRO A 187 -15.06 -1.88 -7.63
CA PRO A 187 -16.05 -1.12 -8.40
C PRO A 187 -17.04 -0.39 -7.48
N THR A 188 -17.46 0.81 -7.90
CA THR A 188 -18.48 1.59 -7.19
C THR A 188 -19.80 0.83 -7.07
N LYS A 189 -20.52 1.06 -5.96
CA LYS A 189 -21.92 0.67 -5.78
C LYS A 189 -22.90 1.80 -6.06
N LEU A 190 -22.41 3.03 -6.29
CA LEU A 190 -23.26 4.19 -6.56
C LEU A 190 -23.78 4.21 -7.99
N LEU A 191 -23.07 3.56 -8.91
CA LEU A 191 -23.38 3.49 -10.34
C LEU A 191 -23.40 2.03 -10.82
N PRO A 192 -24.30 1.18 -10.30
CA PRO A 192 -24.39 -0.20 -10.77
C PRO A 192 -24.76 -0.17 -12.28
N GLU A 193 -23.95 -0.84 -13.10
CA GLU A 193 -24.13 -0.96 -14.57
C GLU A 193 -23.91 0.34 -15.38
N LEU A 194 -23.70 1.49 -14.74
CA LEU A 194 -23.50 2.79 -15.39
C LEU A 194 -22.03 3.26 -15.43
N ASP A 195 -21.09 2.45 -14.93
CA ASP A 195 -19.66 2.74 -14.94
C ASP A 195 -18.84 1.57 -15.52
N PRO A 196 -18.97 1.26 -16.83
CA PRO A 196 -18.27 0.15 -17.47
C PRO A 196 -16.74 0.35 -17.53
N GLU A 197 -16.28 1.60 -17.37
CA GLU A 197 -14.84 1.93 -17.33
C GLU A 197 -14.27 1.96 -15.91
N HIS A 198 -15.09 1.72 -14.89
CA HIS A 198 -14.72 1.75 -13.47
C HIS A 198 -13.94 3.03 -13.07
N LYS A 199 -14.46 4.19 -13.49
CA LYS A 199 -13.90 5.51 -13.16
C LYS A 199 -14.16 5.88 -11.71
N VAL A 200 -15.31 5.50 -11.17
CA VAL A 200 -15.69 5.71 -9.78
C VAL A 200 -15.35 4.45 -9.00
N LEU A 201 -14.66 4.65 -7.87
CA LEU A 201 -14.12 3.56 -7.08
C LEU A 201 -14.76 3.55 -5.70
N ARG A 202 -15.00 2.33 -5.22
CA ARG A 202 -15.26 2.03 -3.82
C ARG A 202 -13.96 1.53 -3.21
N VAL A 203 -13.46 2.20 -2.18
CA VAL A 203 -12.18 1.86 -1.56
C VAL A 203 -12.38 1.60 -0.08
N ARG A 204 -11.86 0.46 0.39
CA ARG A 204 -11.90 0.04 1.79
C ARG A 204 -10.50 0.08 2.39
N MET A 205 -10.39 0.68 3.56
CA MET A 205 -9.26 0.59 4.47
C MET A 205 -9.63 -0.41 5.56
N ILE A 206 -9.12 -1.63 5.46
CA ILE A 206 -9.30 -2.69 6.44
C ILE A 206 -8.14 -2.61 7.41
N GLN A 207 -8.42 -2.35 8.68
CA GLN A 207 -7.42 -2.02 9.68
C GLN A 207 -7.42 -3.09 10.79
N ARG A 208 -6.29 -3.77 11.01
CA ARG A 208 -6.19 -4.88 11.97
C ARG A 208 -6.18 -4.38 13.41
N GLU A 209 -7.01 -4.96 14.26
CA GLU A 209 -7.04 -4.65 15.69
C GLU A 209 -5.87 -5.26 16.45
N GLY A 210 -5.48 -4.63 17.56
CA GLY A 210 -4.40 -5.11 18.43
C GLY A 210 -2.98 -4.90 17.88
N VAL A 211 -2.80 -4.17 16.78
CA VAL A 211 -1.48 -3.82 16.26
C VAL A 211 -0.85 -2.73 17.12
N ARG A 212 0.37 -3.00 17.63
CA ARG A 212 1.11 -2.08 18.50
C ARG A 212 1.35 -0.74 17.79
N TYR A 213 1.13 0.36 18.52
CA TYR A 213 1.32 1.75 18.05
C TYR A 213 0.40 2.20 16.91
N PHE A 214 -0.56 1.37 16.51
CA PHE A 214 -1.50 1.65 15.44
C PHE A 214 -2.92 1.80 16.00
N ASP A 215 -3.33 3.04 16.23
CA ASP A 215 -4.70 3.37 16.59
C ASP A 215 -5.56 3.42 15.31
N HIS A 216 -6.78 2.93 15.30
CA HIS A 216 -7.61 2.88 14.09
C HIS A 216 -8.20 4.25 13.73
N VAL A 217 -8.39 4.51 12.44
CA VAL A 217 -9.27 5.59 11.98
C VAL A 217 -10.71 5.12 12.09
N TYR A 218 -11.57 5.98 12.61
CA TYR A 218 -13.01 5.72 12.72
C TYR A 218 -13.83 6.92 12.26
N LEU A 219 -15.10 6.67 11.96
CA LEU A 219 -16.09 7.67 11.61
C LEU A 219 -17.10 7.77 12.75
N PHE A 220 -17.29 8.97 13.32
CA PHE A 220 -18.16 9.29 14.47
C PHE A 220 -17.96 8.51 15.76
N ASP A 221 -18.28 7.21 15.79
CA ASP A 221 -18.32 6.40 17.01
C ASP A 221 -17.57 5.08 16.80
N GLU A 222 -16.44 4.94 17.49
CA GLU A 222 -15.52 3.80 17.37
C GLU A 222 -16.20 2.49 17.80
N GLY A 223 -16.09 1.45 16.97
CA GLY A 223 -16.69 0.14 17.22
C GLY A 223 -18.18 0.01 16.86
N SER A 224 -18.84 1.08 16.41
CA SER A 224 -20.21 1.03 15.88
C SER A 224 -20.24 0.81 14.36
N THR A 225 -21.43 0.56 13.78
CA THR A 225 -21.62 0.51 12.32
C THR A 225 -22.34 1.75 11.83
N ILE A 226 -21.73 2.47 10.89
CA ILE A 226 -22.18 3.77 10.41
C ILE A 226 -22.18 3.80 8.88
N ASP A 227 -23.27 4.32 8.31
CA ASP A 227 -23.37 4.73 6.92
C ASP A 227 -23.60 6.24 6.85
N TRP A 228 -22.76 6.94 6.09
CA TRP A 228 -22.80 8.39 6.01
C TRP A 228 -22.71 8.91 4.58
N ILE A 229 -23.59 9.85 4.25
CA ILE A 229 -23.56 10.59 2.98
C ILE A 229 -23.32 12.06 3.35
N PRO A 230 -22.12 12.62 3.10
CA PRO A 230 -21.81 14.01 3.45
C PRO A 230 -22.56 15.02 2.59
N CYS A 231 -22.99 14.63 1.39
CA CYS A 231 -23.67 15.48 0.42
C CYS A 231 -25.08 15.87 0.91
N GLY A 232 -25.35 17.16 1.03
CA GLY A 232 -26.62 17.68 1.55
C GLY A 232 -26.70 19.19 1.50
N LYS A 233 -27.48 19.80 2.40
CA LYS A 233 -27.70 21.26 2.40
C LYS A 233 -26.42 22.08 2.60
N LYS A 234 -25.45 21.55 3.36
CA LYS A 234 -24.19 22.25 3.71
C LYS A 234 -23.03 21.90 2.77
N LEU A 235 -23.15 20.85 1.98
CA LEU A 235 -22.10 20.38 1.06
C LEU A 235 -22.75 19.87 -0.23
N THR A 236 -22.54 20.61 -1.33
CA THR A 236 -23.12 20.26 -2.63
C THR A 236 -22.13 19.40 -3.43
N CYS A 237 -22.54 18.18 -3.78
CA CYS A 237 -21.74 17.26 -4.57
C CYS A 237 -22.33 17.09 -5.98
N SER A 238 -21.48 16.86 -6.98
CA SER A 238 -21.96 16.39 -8.28
C SER A 238 -22.38 14.91 -8.18
N TYR A 239 -23.23 14.45 -9.09
CA TYR A 239 -23.58 13.04 -9.19
C TYR A 239 -22.35 12.17 -9.52
N PRO A 240 -22.15 10.98 -8.91
CA PRO A 240 -23.06 10.28 -7.98
C PRO A 240 -22.91 10.69 -6.50
N GLY A 241 -22.01 11.62 -6.20
CA GLY A 241 -21.70 12.06 -4.86
C GLY A 241 -20.70 11.13 -4.17
N ILE A 242 -20.74 11.14 -2.84
CA ILE A 242 -19.80 10.43 -1.98
C ILE A 242 -20.61 9.70 -0.90
N ARG A 243 -20.22 8.47 -0.59
CA ARG A 243 -20.74 7.68 0.52
C ARG A 243 -19.59 7.10 1.32
N LEU A 244 -19.67 7.20 2.63
CA LEU A 244 -18.75 6.57 3.56
C LEU A 244 -19.47 5.49 4.36
N HIS A 245 -18.73 4.44 4.70
CA HIS A 245 -19.18 3.42 5.63
C HIS A 245 -18.06 3.13 6.62
N TYR A 246 -18.41 2.87 7.88
CA TYR A 246 -17.48 2.45 8.92
C TYR A 246 -18.08 1.34 9.75
N GLY A 247 -17.27 0.37 10.16
CA GLY A 247 -17.64 -0.53 11.25
C GLY A 247 -16.68 -1.67 11.52
N PRO A 248 -16.90 -2.39 12.64
CA PRO A 248 -16.15 -3.59 12.98
C PRO A 248 -16.49 -4.74 12.02
N SER A 249 -15.52 -5.60 11.77
CA SER A 249 -15.67 -6.78 10.92
C SER A 249 -14.66 -7.87 11.33
N THR A 250 -14.66 -8.96 10.57
CA THR A 250 -13.66 -10.03 10.71
C THR A 250 -13.01 -10.27 9.35
N TYR A 251 -11.68 -10.35 9.34
CA TYR A 251 -10.90 -10.54 8.12
C TYR A 251 -9.81 -11.58 8.37
N PHE A 252 -9.86 -12.72 7.66
CA PHE A 252 -9.01 -13.89 7.93
C PHE A 252 -9.01 -14.32 9.40
N ASP A 253 -10.19 -14.41 10.02
CA ASP A 253 -10.40 -14.76 11.44
C ASP A 253 -9.75 -13.79 12.44
N GLN A 254 -9.39 -12.58 12.00
CA GLN A 254 -8.87 -11.50 12.84
C GLN A 254 -9.90 -10.37 12.96
N PRO A 255 -10.07 -9.77 14.15
CA PRO A 255 -10.90 -8.57 14.30
C PRO A 255 -10.27 -7.39 13.56
N VAL A 256 -11.12 -6.65 12.82
CA VAL A 256 -10.70 -5.48 12.03
C VAL A 256 -11.73 -4.37 12.11
N SER A 257 -11.26 -3.14 11.97
CA SER A 257 -12.09 -1.95 11.73
C SER A 257 -12.02 -1.57 10.25
N VAL A 258 -13.17 -1.42 9.58
CA VAL A 258 -13.22 -1.10 8.15
C VAL A 258 -13.73 0.33 7.96
N LEU A 259 -12.94 1.19 7.31
CA LEU A 259 -13.39 2.46 6.77
C LEU A 259 -13.53 2.35 5.26
N GLU A 260 -14.64 2.78 4.70
CA GLU A 260 -14.95 2.67 3.27
C GLU A 260 -15.37 4.02 2.71
N ILE A 261 -14.94 4.30 1.48
CA ILE A 261 -15.28 5.50 0.72
C ILE A 261 -15.65 5.09 -0.70
N ASP A 262 -16.86 5.39 -1.13
CA ASP A 262 -17.37 5.18 -2.47
C ASP A 262 -17.73 6.53 -3.10
N GLY A 263 -17.28 6.77 -4.33
CA GLY A 263 -17.50 8.03 -5.04
C GLY A 263 -16.21 8.77 -5.41
N THR A 264 -16.38 10.02 -5.84
CA THR A 264 -15.29 10.90 -6.27
C THR A 264 -15.37 12.27 -5.61
N PHE A 265 -14.22 12.92 -5.48
CA PHE A 265 -14.07 14.29 -5.03
C PHE A 265 -13.94 15.21 -6.24
N ASP A 266 -14.88 16.14 -6.37
CA ASP A 266 -14.88 17.20 -7.38
C ASP A 266 -14.38 18.52 -6.82
N LYS A 267 -14.68 18.78 -5.55
CA LYS A 267 -14.38 20.05 -4.89
C LYS A 267 -13.50 19.84 -3.67
N LEU A 268 -12.65 20.83 -3.37
CA LEU A 268 -11.79 20.82 -2.19
C LEU A 268 -12.61 20.73 -0.89
N GLU A 269 -13.75 21.44 -0.86
CA GLU A 269 -14.67 21.48 0.28
C GLU A 269 -15.16 20.09 0.67
N GLU A 270 -15.31 19.16 -0.29
CA GLU A 270 -15.76 17.79 -0.02
C GLU A 270 -14.72 17.01 0.80
N VAL A 271 -13.43 17.17 0.46
CA VAL A 271 -12.33 16.51 1.17
C VAL A 271 -12.17 17.08 2.57
N ILE A 272 -12.19 18.42 2.71
CA ILE A 272 -12.13 19.10 4.01
C ILE A 272 -13.30 18.66 4.90
N TYR A 273 -14.51 18.57 4.32
CA TYR A 273 -15.68 18.15 5.05
C TYR A 273 -15.54 16.71 5.55
N ILE A 274 -15.00 15.79 4.74
CA ILE A 274 -14.74 14.41 5.17
C ILE A 274 -13.66 14.36 6.25
N GLU A 275 -12.54 15.07 6.07
CA GLU A 275 -11.45 15.13 7.05
C GLU A 275 -11.96 15.53 8.44
N ASN A 276 -12.87 16.49 8.53
CA ASN A 276 -13.42 16.99 9.79
C ASN A 276 -14.29 15.99 10.56
N HIS A 277 -14.82 14.98 9.88
CA HIS A 277 -15.73 14.01 10.48
C HIS A 277 -15.03 12.65 10.71
N LEU A 278 -13.84 12.47 10.16
CA LEU A 278 -12.97 11.34 10.50
C LEU A 278 -12.19 11.63 11.78
N SER A 279 -12.03 10.60 12.59
CA SER A 279 -11.30 10.67 13.87
C SER A 279 -10.03 9.83 13.82
N ASN A 280 -9.09 10.12 14.72
CA ASN A 280 -7.79 9.45 14.80
C ASN A 280 -6.97 9.50 13.50
N LEU A 281 -7.00 10.59 12.74
CA LEU A 281 -6.24 10.68 11.47
C LEU A 281 -4.71 10.77 11.64
N SER A 282 -4.21 11.00 12.86
CA SER A 282 -2.78 11.25 13.11
C SER A 282 -2.23 12.47 12.36
N THR A 283 -3.11 13.44 12.08
CA THR A 283 -2.73 14.75 11.56
C THR A 283 -2.12 15.62 12.66
N ARG A 284 -1.16 16.47 12.30
CA ARG A 284 -0.51 17.45 13.20
C ARG A 284 -1.29 18.75 13.32
N TYR A 285 -2.06 19.08 12.29
CA TYR A 285 -2.90 20.26 12.23
C TYR A 285 -4.13 19.99 11.36
N TYR A 286 -5.15 20.82 11.54
CA TYR A 286 -6.38 20.76 10.75
C TYR A 286 -6.09 21.03 9.26
N GLY A 287 -6.53 20.14 8.37
CA GLY A 287 -6.36 20.28 6.93
C GLY A 287 -5.10 19.60 6.37
N GLU A 288 -4.26 18.99 7.21
CA GLU A 288 -3.03 18.33 6.75
C GLU A 288 -3.33 17.18 5.77
N LEU A 289 -4.38 16.40 6.00
CA LEU A 289 -4.76 15.30 5.10
C LEU A 289 -5.16 15.86 3.72
N THR A 290 -5.98 16.91 3.71
CA THR A 290 -6.38 17.60 2.48
C THR A 290 -5.17 18.20 1.76
N GLU A 291 -4.27 18.86 2.48
CA GLU A 291 -3.04 19.44 1.91
C GLU A 291 -2.18 18.38 1.23
N LEU A 292 -1.90 17.27 1.91
CA LEU A 292 -1.08 16.18 1.39
C LEU A 292 -1.73 15.49 0.18
N LEU A 293 -3.05 15.30 0.18
CA LEU A 293 -3.77 14.77 -0.97
C LEU A 293 -3.66 15.70 -2.19
N ARG A 294 -3.69 17.02 -1.96
CA ARG A 294 -3.69 18.05 -2.99
C ARG A 294 -2.30 18.49 -3.44
N LYS A 295 -1.24 18.13 -2.72
CA LYS A 295 0.15 18.42 -3.10
C LYS A 295 0.49 17.88 -4.49
N HIS A 296 -0.08 16.72 -4.85
CA HIS A 296 0.09 16.05 -6.14
C HIS A 296 -1.26 15.69 -6.75
N PRO A 297 -2.00 16.66 -7.33
CA PRO A 297 -3.31 16.40 -7.93
C PRO A 297 -3.23 15.50 -9.17
N GLU A 298 -2.06 15.38 -9.79
CA GLU A 298 -1.76 14.52 -10.94
C GLU A 298 -1.61 13.04 -10.57
N TYR A 299 -1.39 12.71 -9.30
CA TYR A 299 -1.27 11.32 -8.89
C TYR A 299 -2.60 10.57 -9.11
N PRO A 300 -2.56 9.34 -9.66
CA PRO A 300 -3.74 8.48 -9.71
C PRO A 300 -4.39 8.35 -8.34
N GLY A 301 -5.72 8.42 -8.30
CA GLY A 301 -6.48 8.32 -7.06
C GLY A 301 -6.61 9.60 -6.24
N SER A 302 -5.99 10.73 -6.63
CA SER A 302 -6.10 12.00 -5.88
C SER A 302 -7.52 12.61 -5.82
N ARG A 303 -8.48 12.02 -6.54
CA ARG A 303 -9.90 12.44 -6.58
C ARG A 303 -10.87 11.37 -6.07
N ASN A 304 -10.41 10.34 -5.35
CA ASN A 304 -11.30 9.33 -4.75
C ASN A 304 -10.67 8.70 -3.50
N GLY A 305 -11.35 7.72 -2.93
CA GLY A 305 -10.93 7.05 -1.69
C GLY A 305 -9.52 6.44 -1.74
N SER A 306 -8.99 6.06 -2.91
CA SER A 306 -7.65 5.43 -3.01
C SER A 306 -6.53 6.38 -2.62
N GLY A 307 -6.54 7.62 -3.12
CA GLY A 307 -5.55 8.61 -2.74
C GLY A 307 -5.73 9.05 -1.29
N LEU A 308 -6.98 9.27 -0.85
CA LEU A 308 -7.25 9.69 0.53
C LEU A 308 -6.77 8.65 1.53
N ILE A 309 -7.14 7.38 1.35
CA ILE A 309 -6.75 6.28 2.25
C ILE A 309 -5.23 6.06 2.22
N GLN A 310 -4.58 6.17 1.05
CA GLN A 310 -3.11 6.10 0.97
C GLN A 310 -2.43 7.19 1.83
N VAL A 311 -2.93 8.42 1.81
CA VAL A 311 -2.39 9.51 2.65
C VAL A 311 -2.66 9.23 4.13
N ILE A 312 -3.87 8.77 4.48
CA ILE A 312 -4.22 8.37 5.86
C ILE A 312 -3.24 7.29 6.36
N VAL A 313 -2.97 6.25 5.57
CA VAL A 313 -2.01 5.21 5.95
C VAL A 313 -0.60 5.78 6.12
N GLY A 314 -0.19 6.74 5.29
CA GLY A 314 1.07 7.46 5.48
C GLY A 314 1.14 8.20 6.83
N LEU A 315 0.07 8.93 7.19
CA LEU A 315 -0.01 9.63 8.48
C LEU A 315 0.06 8.65 9.66
N LYS A 316 -0.58 7.48 9.55
CA LYS A 316 -0.49 6.40 10.53
C LYS A 316 0.91 5.83 10.66
N LEU A 317 1.60 5.60 9.54
CA LEU A 317 2.99 5.17 9.52
C LEU A 317 3.90 6.20 10.19
N ARG A 318 3.65 7.50 10.00
CA ARG A 318 4.40 8.56 10.68
C ARG A 318 4.22 8.51 12.19
N ALA A 319 2.97 8.40 12.66
CA ALA A 319 2.70 8.28 14.09
C ALA A 319 3.33 7.01 14.70
N LEU A 320 3.31 5.89 13.98
CA LEU A 320 3.96 4.65 14.39
C LEU A 320 5.48 4.82 14.47
N TYR A 321 6.11 5.42 13.46
CA TYR A 321 7.54 5.71 13.45
C TYR A 321 7.93 6.56 14.67
N GLU A 322 7.21 7.65 14.92
CA GLU A 322 7.46 8.55 16.05
C GLU A 322 7.36 7.83 17.41
N LYS A 323 6.35 6.97 17.58
CA LYS A 323 6.18 6.15 18.80
C LYS A 323 7.33 5.15 18.98
N ILE A 324 7.78 4.50 17.91
CA ILE A 324 8.93 3.57 17.96
C ILE A 324 10.23 4.31 18.32
N GLN A 325 10.46 5.50 17.74
CA GLN A 325 11.63 6.30 18.08
C GLN A 325 11.59 6.80 19.54
N ALA A 326 10.42 7.18 20.04
CA ALA A 326 10.24 7.61 21.43
C ALA A 326 10.58 6.47 22.40
N GLU A 327 10.05 5.27 22.18
CA GLU A 327 10.36 4.08 22.99
C GLU A 327 11.86 3.75 22.96
N ALA A 328 12.49 3.77 21.78
CA ALA A 328 13.91 3.48 21.64
C ALA A 328 14.79 4.47 22.44
N LYS A 329 14.41 5.75 22.44
CA LYS A 329 15.08 6.79 23.24
C LYS A 329 14.92 6.55 24.74
N GLU A 330 13.72 6.20 25.20
CA GLU A 330 13.45 5.89 26.61
C GLU A 330 14.28 4.70 27.10
N LEU A 331 14.33 3.62 26.31
CA LEU A 331 15.14 2.43 26.62
C LEU A 331 16.64 2.72 26.68
N ALA A 332 17.15 3.57 25.77
CA ALA A 332 18.57 3.96 25.75
C ALA A 332 18.97 4.87 26.92
N VAL A 333 18.02 5.62 27.50
CA VAL A 333 18.24 6.43 28.71
C VAL A 333 18.19 5.57 29.98
N ALA A 334 17.45 4.45 29.95
CA ALA A 334 17.30 3.54 31.08
C ALA A 334 18.45 2.51 31.22
N SER A 335 19.29 2.35 30.20
CA SER A 335 20.43 1.40 30.15
C SER A 335 21.76 2.02 30.55
#